data_AF-A0A935ETD8-F1
#
_entry.id   AF-A0A935ETD8-F1
#
_cell.length_a   1.000
_cell.length_b   1.000
_cell.length_c   1.000
_cell.angle_alpha   90.00
_cell.angle_beta   90.00
_cell.angle_gamma   90.00
#
_symmetry.space_group_name_H-M   'P 1'
#
loop_
_entity.id
_entity.type
_entity.pdbx_description
1 polymer ?
#
loop_
_entity_poly.entity_id
_entity_poly.type
_entity_poly.pdbx_seq_one_letter_code
_entity_poly.pdbx_strand_id
1 'polypeptide(L)'
;MGRPKGVQNKLPKEAKEVIAEAASRLGGVDRLIAWAQQDPLNERAFWASIYPKLLPLTVNANATITVQRIQRLIVDPKCET
;
A
#
# COMPACT_ATOMS: atom_id res chain seq x y z
N MET A 1 30.69 -1.88 12.30
CA MET A 1 29.46 -1.56 13.05
C MET A 1 28.45 -0.94 12.10
N GLY A 2 27.70 -1.78 11.37
CA GLY A 2 26.68 -1.35 10.39
C GLY A 2 25.29 -1.33 11.01
N ARG A 3 24.42 -0.45 10.50
CA ARG A 3 23.07 -0.22 11.01
C ARG A 3 22.26 -1.54 11.04
N PRO A 4 21.69 -1.96 12.17
CA PRO A 4 21.01 -3.24 12.28
C PRO A 4 19.78 -3.33 11.37
N LYS A 5 19.64 -4.47 10.70
CA LYS A 5 18.54 -4.78 9.79
C LYS A 5 17.23 -4.84 10.59
N GLY A 6 16.28 -3.96 10.29
CA GLY A 6 14.99 -3.85 10.98
C GLY A 6 14.75 -2.53 11.72
N VAL A 7 15.75 -1.64 11.80
CA VAL A 7 15.52 -0.29 12.35
C VAL A 7 14.60 0.49 11.41
N GLN A 8 13.39 0.79 11.89
CA GLN A 8 12.45 1.67 11.22
C GLN A 8 13.15 2.99 10.90
N ASN A 9 13.16 3.36 9.62
CA ASN A 9 13.78 4.60 9.18
C ASN A 9 13.07 5.76 9.92
N LYS A 10 13.79 6.62 10.64
CA LYS A 10 13.17 7.71 11.42
C LYS A 10 12.59 8.82 10.53
N LEU A 11 13.22 9.05 9.37
CA LEU A 11 12.77 10.00 8.35
C LEU A 11 11.29 9.86 7.92
N PRO A 12 10.78 8.66 7.57
CA PRO A 12 9.37 8.50 7.22
C PRO A 12 8.42 8.64 8.42
N LYS A 13 8.91 8.59 9.66
CA LYS A 13 8.08 8.87 10.84
C LYS A 13 7.90 10.38 11.00
N GLU A 14 9.00 11.15 10.98
CA GLU A 14 8.97 12.61 11.08
C GLU A 14 8.18 13.24 9.92
N ALA A 15 8.37 12.76 8.69
CA ALA A 15 7.60 13.25 7.54
C ALA A 15 6.09 12.99 7.69
N LYS A 16 5.68 11.84 8.24
CA LYS A 16 4.27 11.54 8.51
C LYS A 16 3.69 12.46 9.58
N GLU A 17 4.46 12.76 10.63
CA GLU A 17 4.07 13.66 11.70
C GLU A 17 3.87 15.09 11.18
N VAL A 18 4.80 15.60 10.37
CA VAL A 18 4.68 16.92 9.73
C VAL A 18 3.46 16.99 8.79
N ILE A 19 3.20 15.94 8.02
CA ILE A 19 2.03 15.88 7.12
C ILE A 19 0.72 15.81 7.93
N ALA A 20 0.68 15.02 9.02
CA ALA A 20 -0.48 14.92 9.89
C ALA A 20 -0.78 16.25 10.61
N GLU A 21 0.26 16.95 11.06
CA GLU A 21 0.13 18.28 11.66
C GLU A 21 -0.36 19.31 10.64
N ALA A 22 0.20 19.32 9.42
CA ALA A 22 -0.28 20.18 8.34
C ALA A 22 -1.75 19.92 7.99
N ALA A 23 -2.15 18.64 7.88
CA ALA A 23 -3.54 18.27 7.65
C ALA A 23 -4.47 18.74 8.77
N SER A 24 -4.02 18.65 10.02
CA SER A 24 -4.76 19.15 11.19
C SER A 24 -4.91 20.67 11.15
N ARG A 25 -3.84 21.41 10.84
CA ARG A 25 -3.84 22.88 10.75
C ARG A 25 -4.69 23.41 9.58
N LEU A 26 -4.80 22.65 8.49
CA LEU A 26 -5.68 22.96 7.36
C LEU A 26 -7.18 22.77 7.66
N GLY A 27 -7.51 22.30 8.86
CA GLY A 27 -8.87 22.12 9.36
C GLY A 27 -9.29 20.66 9.51
N GLY A 28 -8.40 19.70 9.23
CA GLY A 28 -8.57 18.29 9.57
C GLY A 28 -9.93 17.71 9.15
N VAL A 29 -10.62 17.12 10.12
CA VAL A 29 -11.93 16.47 9.91
C VAL A 29 -13.01 17.49 9.56
N ASP A 30 -13.04 18.64 10.22
CA ASP A 30 -14.07 19.67 9.99
C ASP A 30 -14.03 20.20 8.55
N ARG A 31 -12.81 20.41 8.02
CA ARG A 31 -12.65 20.83 6.62
C ARG A 31 -13.10 19.74 5.65
N LEU A 32 -12.87 18.46 5.97
CA LEU A 32 -13.32 17.34 5.15
C LEU A 32 -14.84 17.21 5.13
N ILE A 33 -15.50 17.41 6.29
CA ILE A 33 -16.96 17.43 6.40
C ILE A 33 -17.53 18.59 5.59
N ALA A 34 -17.00 19.80 5.77
CA ALA A 34 -17.45 20.99 5.05
C ALA A 34 -17.31 20.82 3.53
N TRP A 35 -16.21 20.21 3.06
CA TRP A 35 -16.01 19.89 1.65
C TRP A 35 -17.02 18.86 1.14
N ALA A 36 -17.26 17.78 1.91
CA ALA A 36 -18.21 16.74 1.52
C ALA A 36 -19.65 17.27 1.41
N GLN A 37 -20.04 18.18 2.31
CA GLN A 37 -21.37 18.82 2.32
C GLN A 37 -21.55 19.89 1.24
N GLN A 38 -20.46 20.42 0.67
CA GLN A 38 -20.53 21.52 -0.30
C GLN A 38 -21.17 21.10 -1.63
N ASP A 39 -21.02 19.84 -2.05
CA ASP A 39 -21.54 19.34 -3.33
C ASP A 39 -21.89 17.84 -3.21
N PRO A 40 -23.05 17.38 -3.70
CA PRO A 40 -23.40 15.94 -3.74
C PRO A 40 -22.34 15.06 -4.43
N LEU A 41 -21.57 15.61 -5.38
CA LEU A 41 -20.48 14.91 -6.03
C LEU A 41 -19.30 14.65 -5.07
N ASN A 42 -19.03 15.57 -4.14
CA ASN A 42 -17.99 15.41 -3.13
C ASN A 42 -18.39 14.34 -2.11
N GLU A 43 -19.65 14.34 -1.67
CA GLU A 43 -20.19 13.28 -0.82
C GLU A 43 -20.06 11.91 -1.50
N ARG A 44 -20.42 11.82 -2.79
CA ARG A 44 -20.22 10.59 -3.58
C ARG A 44 -18.75 10.19 -3.64
N ALA A 45 -17.84 11.13 -3.86
CA ALA A 45 -16.41 10.85 -3.93
C ALA A 45 -15.86 10.35 -2.59
N PHE A 46 -16.33 10.91 -1.47
CA PHE A 46 -15.99 10.45 -0.13
C PHE A 46 -16.38 8.98 0.06
N TRP A 47 -17.62 8.61 -0.22
CA TRP A 47 -18.12 7.24 -0.05
C TRP A 47 -17.54 6.24 -1.05
N ALA A 48 -17.30 6.65 -2.29
CA ALA A 48 -16.83 5.74 -3.34
C ALA A 48 -15.30 5.54 -3.33
N SER A 49 -14.52 6.56 -2.95
CA SER A 49 -13.07 6.56 -3.15
C SER A 49 -12.24 6.64 -1.88
N ILE A 50 -12.74 7.32 -0.84
CA ILE A 50 -12.00 7.56 0.40
C ILE A 50 -12.35 6.48 1.42
N TYR A 51 -13.63 6.35 1.76
CA TYR A 51 -14.10 5.42 2.79
C TYR A 51 -13.71 3.95 2.55
N PRO A 52 -13.78 3.39 1.33
CA PRO A 52 -13.42 1.99 1.09
C PRO A 52 -11.94 1.68 1.33
N LYS A 53 -11.05 2.68 1.20
CA LYS A 53 -9.61 2.51 1.45
C LYS A 53 -9.26 2.46 2.93
N LEU A 54 -10.17 2.93 3.80
CA LEU A 54 -10.02 2.83 5.26
C LEU A 54 -10.43 1.44 5.76
N LEU A 55 -11.23 0.72 4.98
CA LEU A 55 -11.59 -0.65 5.33
C LEU A 55 -10.33 -1.53 5.22
N PRO A 56 -10.11 -2.42 6.21
CA PRO A 56 -9.00 -3.36 6.13
C PRO A 56 -9.18 -4.25 4.89
N LEU A 57 -8.35 -4.00 3.88
CA LEU A 57 -8.23 -4.86 2.71
C LEU A 57 -7.66 -6.19 3.18
N THR A 58 -8.54 -7.13 3.50
CA THR A 58 -8.14 -8.51 3.74
C THR A 58 -7.81 -9.08 2.37
N VAL A 59 -6.55 -8.92 1.95
CA VAL A 59 -6.03 -9.63 0.78
C VAL A 59 -6.06 -11.10 1.16
N ASN A 60 -7.11 -11.80 0.72
CA ASN A 60 -7.16 -13.25 0.79
C ASN A 60 -6.02 -13.77 -0.09
N ALA A 61 -4.87 -14.03 0.53
CA ALA A 61 -3.74 -14.69 -0.08
C ALA A 61 -4.06 -16.19 -0.27
N ASN A 62 -5.17 -16.51 -0.94
CA ASN A 62 -5.39 -17.83 -1.52
C ASN A 62 -4.89 -17.82 -2.97
N ALA A 63 -3.69 -17.25 -3.17
CA ALA A 63 -2.98 -17.43 -4.43
C ALA A 63 -2.44 -18.85 -4.41
N THR A 64 -3.03 -19.73 -5.23
CA THR A 64 -2.46 -21.06 -5.51
C THR A 64 -1.02 -20.86 -5.94
N ILE A 65 -0.08 -21.18 -5.04
CA ILE A 65 1.35 -21.07 -5.34
C ILE A 65 1.65 -22.18 -6.35
N THR A 66 1.77 -21.83 -7.63
CA THR A 66 2.21 -22.77 -8.67
C THR A 66 3.71 -22.99 -8.49
N VAL A 67 4.07 -23.99 -7.70
CA VAL A 67 5.47 -24.39 -7.50
C VAL A 67 5.94 -25.08 -8.78
N GLN A 68 6.91 -24.47 -9.47
CA GLN A 68 7.57 -25.10 -10.61
C GLN A 68 8.92 -25.70 -10.16
N ARG A 69 9.12 -26.98 -10.45
CA ARG A 69 10.38 -27.68 -10.21
C ARG A 69 11.34 -27.36 -11.36
N ILE A 70 12.38 -26.58 -11.10
CA ILE A 70 13.43 -26.32 -12.09
C ILE A 70 14.49 -27.43 -11.98
N GLN A 71 14.71 -28.18 -13.05
CA GLN A 71 15.83 -29.13 -13.17
C GLN A 71 16.80 -28.63 -14.24
N ARG A 72 18.09 -28.57 -13.90
CA ARG A 72 19.16 -28.41 -14.90
C ARG A 72 19.64 -29.78 -15.31
N LEU A 73 19.45 -30.12 -16.58
CA LEU A 73 20.06 -31.29 -17.21
C LEU A 73 21.15 -30.78 -18.17
N ILE A 74 22.34 -31.36 -18.08
CA ILE A 74 23.38 -31.16 -19.09
C ILE A 74 22.99 -32.06 -20.27
N VAL A 75 22.60 -31.44 -21.39
CA VAL A 75 22.30 -32.16 -22.63
C VAL A 75 23.59 -32.29 -23.43
N ASP A 76 24.01 -33.52 -23.68
CA ASP A 76 25.09 -33.77 -24.64
C ASP A 76 24.53 -33.59 -26.07
N PRO A 77 25.12 -32.71 -26.89
CA PRO A 77 24.58 -32.38 -28.22
C PRO A 77 24.65 -33.54 -29.23
N LYS A 78 25.24 -34.70 -28.88
CA LYS A 78 25.33 -35.87 -29.79
C LYS A 78 24.27 -36.95 -29.54
N CYS A 79 23.38 -36.78 -28.57
CA CYS A 79 22.25 -37.69 -28.35
C CYS A 79 20.93 -37.03 -28.79
N GLU A 80 20.76 -36.90 -30.10
CA GLU A 80 19.43 -36.82 -30.72
C GLU A 80 19.36 -37.98 -31.74
N THR A 81 18.57 -39.00 -31.45
CA THR A 81 18.15 -40.05 -32.38
C THR A 81 16.74 -40.46 -32.04
#